data_AF-A0A1Y1X1D9-F1
#
_entry.id   AF-A0A1Y1X1D9-F1
#
_cell.length_a   1.000
_cell.length_b   1.000
_cell.length_c   1.000
_cell.angle_alpha   90.00
_cell.angle_beta   90.00
_cell.angle_gamma   90.00
#
_symmetry.space_group_name_H-M   'P 1'
#
loop_
_entity.id
_entity.type
_entity.pdbx_description
1 polymer ?
#
loop_
_entity_poly.entity_id
_entity_poly.type
_entity_poly.pdbx_seq_one_letter_code
_entity_poly.pdbx_strand_id
1 'polypeptide(L)'
;MGKDEDEQIIWNNGNGIRSGMMDYKEFILKHNPSTWEEFKKHKKFYVYRDKYNRHGHSNSKVSFWAMGYKSLQEFIENSSEEEVREYKKIHYNCCGFGSWK
;
A
#
# COMPACT_ATOMS: atom_id res chain seq x y z
N MET A 1 5.65 -7.22 14.24
CA MET A 1 4.70 -6.53 13.35
C MET A 1 3.52 -6.13 14.19
N GLY A 2 3.07 -4.90 14.04
CA GLY A 2 2.01 -4.31 14.81
C GLY A 2 0.65 -4.87 14.43
N LYS A 3 -0.13 -5.20 15.46
CA LYS A 3 -1.48 -5.73 15.35
C LYS A 3 -2.51 -4.79 15.97
N ASP A 4 -3.75 -4.88 15.52
CA ASP A 4 -4.90 -4.24 16.16
C ASP A 4 -5.49 -5.12 17.29
N GLU A 5 -6.66 -4.74 17.81
CA GLU A 5 -7.33 -5.45 18.91
C GLU A 5 -7.88 -6.83 18.49
N ASP A 6 -8.09 -7.07 17.19
CA ASP A 6 -8.58 -8.32 16.61
C ASP A 6 -7.42 -9.19 16.07
N GLU A 7 -6.19 -8.89 16.53
CA GLU A 7 -4.93 -9.50 16.11
C GLU A 7 -4.57 -9.36 14.62
N GLN A 8 -5.25 -8.47 13.89
CA GLN A 8 -4.97 -8.25 12.47
C GLN A 8 -3.74 -7.38 12.29
N ILE A 9 -2.89 -7.71 11.31
CA ILE A 9 -1.70 -6.92 10.99
C ILE A 9 -2.12 -5.54 10.51
N ILE A 10 -1.57 -4.50 11.14
CA ILE A 10 -1.78 -3.12 10.74
C ILE A 10 -0.80 -2.76 9.63
N TRP A 11 -1.35 -2.32 8.50
CA TRP A 11 -0.59 -1.87 7.34
C TRP A 11 -0.64 -0.35 7.20
N ASN A 12 0.51 0.25 6.86
CA ASN A 12 0.64 1.66 6.48
C ASN A 12 1.25 1.73 5.07
N ASN A 13 0.40 1.97 4.06
CA ASN A 13 0.81 2.06 2.65
C ASN A 13 1.65 0.86 2.18
N GLY A 14 1.24 -0.37 2.53
CA GLY A 14 1.95 -1.60 2.16
C GLY A 14 3.15 -1.96 3.05
N ASN A 15 3.53 -1.09 3.99
CA ASN A 15 4.48 -1.43 5.03
C ASN A 15 3.74 -1.91 6.28
N GLY A 16 4.07 -3.09 6.79
CA GLY A 16 3.60 -3.51 8.10
C GLY A 16 4.12 -2.53 9.13
N ILE A 17 3.23 -1.96 9.96
CA ILE A 17 3.69 -1.14 11.08
C ILE A 17 4.51 -2.07 11.99
N ARG A 18 5.68 -1.62 12.46
CA ARG A 18 6.58 -2.50 13.23
C ARG A 18 6.03 -2.80 14.62
N SER A 19 5.46 -1.79 15.27
CA SER A 19 4.79 -1.85 16.56
C SER A 19 3.29 -1.59 16.42
N GLY A 20 2.49 -2.37 17.14
CA GLY A 20 1.03 -2.33 17.10
C GLY A 20 0.47 -1.30 18.05
N MET A 21 -0.82 -0.99 17.88
CA MET A 21 -1.54 -0.13 18.82
C MET A 21 -1.50 -0.72 20.24
N MET A 22 -1.48 -2.06 20.34
CA MET A 22 -1.42 -2.80 21.58
C MET A 22 -0.10 -2.63 22.33
N ASP A 23 1.02 -2.41 21.62
CA ASP A 23 2.35 -2.26 22.23
C ASP A 23 2.43 -0.99 23.10
N TYR A 24 1.58 0.00 22.83
CA TYR A 24 1.54 1.27 23.56
C TYR A 24 0.30 1.41 24.46
N LYS A 25 -0.60 0.42 24.45
CA LYS A 25 -1.90 0.51 25.14
C LYS A 25 -1.73 0.77 26.63
N GLU A 26 -0.90 -0.02 27.31
CA GLU A 26 -0.69 0.13 28.75
C GLU A 26 -0.04 1.47 29.11
N PHE A 27 0.93 1.91 28.31
CA PHE A 27 1.61 3.19 28.52
C PHE A 27 0.64 4.37 28.35
N ILE A 28 -0.17 4.36 27.29
CA ILE A 28 -1.15 5.44 27.03
C ILE A 28 -2.25 5.42 28.09
N LEU A 29 -2.80 4.26 28.44
CA LEU A 29 -3.83 4.16 29.50
C LEU A 29 -3.31 4.63 30.85
N LYS A 30 -2.03 4.39 31.16
CA LYS A 30 -1.41 4.83 32.42
C LYS A 30 -1.23 6.35 32.51
N HIS A 31 -0.88 7.00 31.40
CA HIS A 31 -0.44 8.40 31.42
C HIS A 31 -1.46 9.38 30.82
N ASN A 32 -2.26 8.96 29.85
CA ASN A 32 -3.28 9.79 29.22
C ASN A 32 -4.44 8.94 28.64
N PRO A 33 -5.36 8.47 29.49
CA PRO A 33 -6.50 7.64 29.07
C PRO A 33 -7.37 8.29 27.99
N SER A 34 -7.53 9.62 28.02
CA SER A 34 -8.29 10.36 27.01
C SER A 34 -7.69 10.27 25.62
N THR A 35 -6.35 10.22 25.50
CA THR A 35 -5.66 10.00 24.23
C THR A 35 -5.98 8.64 23.62
N TRP A 36 -6.19 7.61 24.45
CA TRP A 36 -6.61 6.29 23.96
C TRP A 36 -7.99 6.34 23.29
N GLU A 37 -8.94 7.04 23.89
CA GLU A 37 -10.28 7.24 23.31
C GLU A 37 -10.24 8.04 22.00
N GLU A 38 -9.37 9.03 21.90
CA GLU A 38 -9.16 9.77 20.64
C GLU A 38 -8.47 8.92 19.57
N PHE A 39 -7.48 8.10 19.93
CA PHE A 39 -6.82 7.18 19.02
C PHE A 39 -7.81 6.19 18.39
N LYS A 40 -8.73 5.65 19.21
CA LYS A 40 -9.82 4.78 18.74
C LYS A 40 -10.77 5.50 17.77
N LYS A 41 -11.04 6.79 17.98
CA LYS A 41 -11.86 7.61 17.07
C LYS A 41 -11.16 7.90 15.75
N HIS A 42 -9.83 8.00 15.76
CA HIS A 42 -9.01 8.30 14.59
C HIS A 42 -8.44 7.03 13.94
N LYS A 43 -9.27 5.97 13.80
CA LYS A 43 -9.00 4.80 12.95
C LYS A 43 -8.91 5.20 11.46
N LYS A 44 -7.96 6.08 11.10
CA LYS A 44 -7.47 6.21 9.72
C LYS A 44 -6.26 5.29 9.55
N PHE A 45 -6.42 4.03 9.93
CA PHE A 45 -5.67 2.98 9.29
C PHE A 45 -6.20 2.95 7.86
N TYR A 46 -5.37 3.36 6.90
CA TYR A 46 -5.76 3.34 5.50
C TYR A 46 -5.84 1.88 5.06
N VAL A 47 -7.01 1.28 5.29
CA VAL A 47 -7.45 0.06 4.61
C VAL A 47 -7.37 0.34 3.12
N TYR A 48 -6.83 -0.61 2.36
CA TYR A 48 -6.55 -0.47 0.94
C TYR A 48 -7.69 0.25 0.21
N ARG A 49 -7.29 1.34 -0.43
CA ARG A 49 -8.15 2.32 -1.08
C ARG A 49 -8.83 1.70 -2.30
N ASP A 50 -10.09 2.04 -2.54
CA ASP A 50 -10.75 1.90 -3.87
C ASP A 50 -10.14 2.82 -4.95
N LYS A 51 -9.14 3.64 -4.59
CA LYS A 51 -8.55 4.66 -5.45
C LYS A 51 -7.08 4.37 -5.69
N TYR A 52 -6.57 4.84 -6.83
CA TYR A 52 -5.17 4.79 -7.21
C TYR A 52 -4.20 5.26 -6.09
N ASN A 53 -3.01 4.67 -6.04
CA ASN A 53 -1.93 5.09 -5.13
C ASN A 53 -1.38 6.48 -5.53
N ARG A 54 -0.45 7.04 -4.74
CA ARG A 54 0.13 8.38 -5.02
C ARG A 54 0.88 8.46 -6.35
N HIS A 55 1.25 7.32 -6.91
CA HIS A 55 1.90 7.18 -8.23
C HIS A 55 0.89 6.80 -9.33
N GLY A 56 -0.42 6.95 -9.06
CA GLY A 56 -1.49 6.70 -10.01
C GLY A 56 -1.80 5.22 -10.28
N HIS A 57 -1.19 4.26 -9.58
CA HIS A 57 -1.41 2.83 -9.82
C HIS A 57 -2.61 2.26 -9.04
N SER A 58 -3.42 1.44 -9.72
CA SER A 58 -4.64 0.85 -9.15
C SER A 58 -4.30 -0.42 -8.42
N ASN A 59 -4.94 -0.66 -7.26
CA ASN A 59 -4.84 -1.95 -6.58
C ASN A 59 -5.52 -3.10 -7.37
N SER A 60 -6.40 -2.77 -8.33
CA SER A 60 -7.09 -3.76 -9.17
C SER A 60 -6.30 -4.23 -10.39
N LYS A 61 -5.11 -3.65 -10.63
CA LYS A 61 -4.25 -3.99 -11.77
C LYS A 61 -2.93 -4.54 -11.25
N VAL A 62 -2.45 -5.65 -11.79
CA VAL A 62 -1.15 -6.23 -11.38
C VAL A 62 -0.03 -5.26 -11.77
N SER A 63 0.88 -4.93 -10.84
CA SER A 63 2.04 -4.08 -11.16
C SER A 63 3.22 -4.89 -11.68
N PHE A 64 4.13 -4.25 -12.42
CA PHE A 64 5.43 -4.82 -12.79
C PHE A 64 6.25 -5.27 -11.56
N TRP A 65 6.09 -4.58 -10.43
CA TRP A 65 6.67 -4.99 -9.15
C TRP A 65 6.13 -6.35 -8.67
N ALA A 66 4.82 -6.56 -8.79
CA ALA A 66 4.19 -7.83 -8.43
C ALA A 66 4.58 -8.97 -9.38
N MET A 67 5.01 -8.65 -10.60
CA MET A 67 5.58 -9.60 -11.55
C MET A 67 7.08 -9.89 -11.30
N GLY A 68 7.70 -9.26 -10.30
CA GLY A 68 9.09 -9.51 -9.88
C GLY A 68 10.13 -8.56 -10.46
N TYR A 69 9.73 -7.55 -11.24
CA TYR A 69 10.65 -6.56 -11.81
C TYR A 69 10.88 -5.39 -10.84
N LYS A 70 12.11 -4.88 -10.82
CA LYS A 70 12.55 -3.76 -9.96
C LYS A 70 12.29 -2.40 -10.61
N SER A 71 11.98 -2.35 -11.90
CA SER A 71 11.62 -1.13 -12.60
C SER A 71 10.75 -1.41 -13.81
N LEU A 72 10.04 -0.39 -14.30
CA LEU A 72 9.28 -0.51 -15.54
C LEU A 72 10.19 -0.78 -16.74
N GLN A 73 11.38 -0.19 -16.74
CA GLN A 73 12.39 -0.39 -17.78
C GLN A 73 12.84 -1.86 -17.81
N GLU A 74 13.15 -2.44 -16.65
CA GLU A 74 13.52 -3.87 -16.54
C GLU A 74 12.40 -4.78 -17.06
N PHE A 75 11.13 -4.46 -16.77
CA PHE A 75 10.00 -5.20 -17.35
C PHE A 75 9.97 -5.11 -18.88
N ILE A 76 10.15 -3.91 -19.45
CA ILE A 76 10.13 -3.72 -20.92
C ILE A 76 11.28 -4.46 -21.60
N GLU A 77 12.47 -4.44 -21.00
CA GLU A 77 13.67 -5.07 -21.56
C GLU A 77 13.65 -6.60 -21.48
N ASN A 78 12.91 -7.17 -20.52
CA ASN A 78 12.92 -8.61 -20.23
C ASN A 78 11.58 -9.32 -20.54
N SER A 79 10.62 -8.63 -21.14
CA SER A 79 9.32 -9.20 -21.54
C SER A 79 9.14 -9.15 -23.05
N SER A 80 8.26 -9.99 -23.58
CA SER A 80 7.93 -9.97 -25.00
C SER A 80 7.18 -8.68 -25.40
N GLU A 81 7.24 -8.32 -26.68
CA GLU A 81 6.47 -7.19 -27.22
C GLU A 81 4.96 -7.32 -26.98
N GLU A 82 4.45 -8.56 -26.99
CA GLU A 82 3.05 -8.87 -26.71
C GLU A 82 2.68 -8.60 -25.25
N GLU A 83 3.48 -9.06 -24.29
CA GLU A 83 3.28 -8.79 -22.86
C GLU A 83 3.35 -7.30 -22.56
N VAL A 84 4.33 -6.59 -23.12
CA VAL A 84 4.45 -5.13 -22.95
C VAL A 84 3.25 -4.40 -23.55
N ARG A 85 2.78 -4.83 -24.73
CA ARG A 85 1.60 -4.25 -25.39
C ARG A 85 0.33 -4.48 -24.57
N GLU A 86 0.13 -5.67 -24.03
CA GLU A 86 -1.03 -5.97 -23.19
C GLU A 86 -0.98 -5.20 -21.86
N TYR A 87 0.20 -5.14 -21.24
CA TYR A 87 0.43 -4.34 -20.04
C TYR A 87 0.14 -2.86 -20.30
N LYS A 88 0.58 -2.30 -21.44
CA LYS A 88 0.27 -0.92 -21.85
C LYS A 88 -1.24 -0.67 -22.01
N LYS A 89 -2.00 -1.60 -22.60
CA LYS A 89 -3.46 -1.46 -22.73
C LYS A 89 -4.15 -1.38 -21.36
N ILE A 90 -3.71 -2.20 -20.40
CA ILE A 90 -4.30 -2.22 -19.06
C ILE A 90 -3.84 -1.00 -18.24
N HIS A 91 -2.58 -0.59 -18.39
CA HIS A 91 -1.92 0.46 -17.58
C HIS A 91 -1.83 1.82 -18.27
N TYR A 92 -2.64 2.08 -19.31
CA TYR A 92 -2.60 3.32 -20.12
C TYR A 92 -2.70 4.62 -19.29
N ASN A 93 -3.30 4.57 -18.10
CA ASN A 93 -3.50 5.71 -17.21
C ASN A 93 -2.77 5.58 -15.86
N CYS A 94 -1.81 4.66 -15.73
CA CYS A 94 -1.07 4.46 -14.48
C CYS A 94 0.38 3.99 -14.70
N CYS A 95 1.11 3.69 -13.61
CA CYS A 95 2.48 3.16 -13.65
C CYS A 95 3.50 4.02 -14.41
N GLY A 96 3.22 5.31 -14.63
CA GLY A 96 4.11 6.22 -15.36
C GLY A 96 4.04 6.09 -16.89
N PHE A 97 3.14 5.31 -17.47
CA PHE A 97 3.04 5.17 -18.94
C PHE A 97 2.51 6.42 -19.66
N GLY A 98 1.66 7.22 -19.02
CA GLY A 98 1.12 8.44 -19.64
C GLY A 98 2.17 9.52 -19.97
N SER A 99 3.38 9.40 -19.43
CA SER A 99 4.52 10.29 -19.64
C SER A 99 5.55 9.80 -20.67
N TRP A 100 5.38 8.58 -21.21
CA TRP A 100 6.20 8.10 -22.33
C TRP A 100 5.48 8.47 -23.63
N LYS A 101 5.69 9.71 -24.09
CA LYS A 101 5.34 10.16 -25.44
C LYS A 101 6.57 10.12 -26.34
#